data_AF-A0A6J4PAZ4-F1
#
_entry.id   AF-A0A6J4PAZ4-F1
#
_cell.length_a   1.000
_cell.length_b   1.000
_cell.length_c   1.000
_cell.angle_alpha   90.00
_cell.angle_beta   90.00
_cell.angle_gamma   90.00
#
_symmetry.space_group_name_H-M   'P 1'
#
loop_
_entity.id
_entity.type
_entity.pdbx_description
1 polymer ?
#
loop_
_entity_poly.entity_id
_entity_poly.type
_entity_poly.pdbx_seq_one_letter_code
_entity_poly.pdbx_strand_id
1 'polypeptide(L)'
;MTEETTPPAPAPAPAAVQAPPAPKRPKKGAGRPVHPVLHVLYELYPKLFGARFLPLKLGVFEELIAAHPDRLKPEELKAALGFHTRSNRYLEAVASGLPRHDLQGRPVEPVAPEHVHHTILELARRKSGTPQEEAARERAVADLVAAIERSGLGRDGYRERFGGGHEAGQSLLDEAMAVLGQKAARQEALQRAFQASGKSVEAFAEMYGLDPRDVAKLAS
;
A
#
# COMPACT_ATOMS: atom_id res chain seq x y z
N MET A 1 -42.98 39.22 -73.17
CA MET A 1 -42.77 40.25 -72.14
C MET A 1 -44.16 40.54 -71.57
N THR A 2 -44.61 39.98 -70.46
CA THR A 2 -43.97 39.70 -69.16
C THR A 2 -44.47 38.36 -68.60
N GLU A 3 -43.55 37.55 -68.06
CA GLU A 3 -43.83 36.27 -67.40
C GLU A 3 -44.51 36.47 -66.03
N GLU A 4 -45.54 35.67 -65.81
CA GLU A 4 -46.35 35.56 -64.60
C GLU A 4 -45.59 34.72 -63.56
N THR A 5 -45.10 35.38 -62.49
CA THR A 5 -44.33 34.74 -61.43
C THR A 5 -45.26 34.18 -60.35
N THR A 6 -45.38 32.85 -60.30
CA THR A 6 -46.05 32.09 -59.23
C THR A 6 -45.14 31.96 -58.00
N PRO A 7 -45.62 32.19 -56.76
CA PRO A 7 -44.81 31.99 -55.55
C PRO A 7 -44.82 30.51 -55.10
N PRO A 8 -43.68 29.92 -54.70
CA PRO A 8 -43.66 28.56 -54.17
C PRO A 8 -44.00 28.47 -52.68
N ALA A 9 -44.66 27.36 -52.34
CA ALA A 9 -45.15 26.94 -51.02
C ALA A 9 -44.02 26.61 -50.01
N PRO A 10 -44.31 26.60 -48.69
CA PRO A 10 -43.29 26.45 -47.65
C PRO A 10 -42.77 25.01 -47.49
N ALA A 11 -41.48 24.87 -47.19
CA ALA A 11 -40.79 23.60 -46.98
C ALA A 11 -41.15 22.92 -45.64
N PRO A 12 -41.15 21.57 -45.57
CA PRO A 12 -41.44 20.83 -44.34
C PRO A 12 -40.23 20.76 -43.40
N ALA A 13 -40.51 20.73 -42.08
CA ALA A 13 -39.52 20.58 -41.02
C ALA A 13 -38.86 19.18 -41.02
N PRO A 14 -37.57 19.05 -40.64
CA PRO A 14 -36.88 17.76 -40.65
C PRO A 14 -37.30 16.88 -39.47
N ALA A 15 -37.56 15.60 -39.78
CA ALA A 15 -37.86 14.54 -38.84
C ALA A 15 -36.67 14.23 -37.91
N ALA A 16 -36.96 14.01 -36.63
CA ALA A 16 -35.99 13.58 -35.62
C ALA A 16 -35.47 12.17 -35.92
N VAL A 17 -34.17 12.04 -36.17
CA VAL A 17 -33.48 10.76 -36.33
C VAL A 17 -33.16 10.20 -34.94
N GLN A 18 -33.74 9.03 -34.61
CA GLN A 18 -33.38 8.29 -33.40
C GLN A 18 -31.98 7.68 -33.56
N ALA A 19 -31.08 7.98 -32.63
CA ALA A 19 -29.73 7.42 -32.60
C ALA A 19 -29.76 5.93 -32.19
N PRO A 20 -28.92 5.07 -32.78
CA PRO A 20 -28.87 3.65 -32.44
C PRO A 20 -28.31 3.40 -31.03
N PRO A 21 -28.73 2.32 -30.34
CA PRO A 21 -28.26 2.03 -28.99
C PRO A 21 -26.77 1.66 -28.98
N ALA A 22 -26.02 2.29 -28.07
CA ALA A 22 -24.60 2.06 -27.88
C ALA A 22 -24.28 0.61 -27.47
N PRO A 23 -23.15 0.03 -27.92
CA PRO A 23 -22.79 -1.34 -27.58
C PRO A 23 -22.48 -1.47 -26.08
N LYS A 24 -23.10 -2.45 -25.43
CA LYS A 24 -22.87 -2.79 -24.02
C LYS A 24 -21.40 -3.23 -23.85
N ARG A 25 -20.62 -2.44 -23.10
CA ARG A 25 -19.25 -2.81 -22.70
C ARG A 25 -19.26 -4.16 -21.97
N PRO A 26 -18.32 -5.08 -22.28
CA PRO A 26 -18.26 -6.38 -21.61
C PRO A 26 -17.96 -6.19 -20.12
N LYS A 27 -18.69 -6.94 -19.28
CA LYS A 27 -18.48 -6.99 -17.82
C LYS A 27 -17.06 -7.49 -17.56
N LYS A 28 -16.18 -6.64 -17.02
CA LYS A 28 -14.87 -7.02 -16.47
C LYS A 28 -15.11 -7.88 -15.22
N GLY A 29 -15.32 -9.18 -15.39
CA GLY A 29 -15.66 -10.09 -14.29
C GLY A 29 -15.01 -11.47 -14.34
N ALA A 30 -14.27 -11.81 -15.40
CA ALA A 30 -13.43 -13.01 -15.37
C ALA A 30 -12.08 -12.62 -14.77
N GLY A 31 -11.85 -12.99 -13.50
CA GLY A 31 -10.51 -12.90 -12.90
C GLY A 31 -9.51 -13.58 -13.82
N ARG A 32 -8.33 -12.95 -14.03
CA ARG A 32 -7.26 -13.59 -14.80
C ARG A 32 -6.99 -14.98 -14.19
N PRO A 33 -6.84 -16.03 -15.02
CA PRO A 33 -6.55 -17.36 -14.52
C PRO A 33 -5.28 -17.32 -13.67
N VAL A 34 -5.38 -17.85 -12.45
CA VAL A 34 -4.24 -17.99 -11.54
C VAL A 34 -3.28 -19.02 -12.12
N HIS A 35 -1.98 -18.75 -12.07
CA HIS A 35 -0.97 -19.68 -12.56
C HIS A 35 -1.12 -21.04 -11.87
N PRO A 36 -1.17 -22.19 -12.58
CA PRO A 36 -1.44 -23.50 -11.99
C PRO A 36 -0.51 -23.85 -10.81
N VAL A 37 0.78 -23.55 -10.93
CA VAL A 37 1.75 -23.77 -9.83
C VAL A 37 1.44 -22.96 -8.57
N LEU A 38 0.79 -21.80 -8.66
CA LEU A 38 0.36 -21.08 -7.45
C LEU A 38 -0.75 -21.83 -6.70
N HIS A 39 -1.60 -22.58 -7.40
CA HIS A 39 -2.57 -23.47 -6.75
C HIS A 39 -1.87 -24.59 -5.99
N VAL A 40 -0.86 -25.21 -6.62
CA VAL A 40 -0.03 -26.25 -5.96
C VAL A 40 0.68 -25.68 -4.73
N LEU A 41 1.26 -24.47 -4.82
CA LEU A 41 1.89 -23.81 -3.68
C LEU A 41 0.90 -23.44 -2.57
N TYR A 42 -0.33 -23.07 -2.92
CA TYR A 42 -1.42 -22.84 -1.97
C TYR A 42 -1.74 -24.11 -1.17
N GLU A 43 -1.87 -25.25 -1.85
CA GLU A 43 -2.14 -26.54 -1.20
C GLU A 43 -0.99 -26.99 -0.29
N LEU A 44 0.25 -26.85 -0.78
CA LEU A 44 1.45 -27.28 -0.06
C LEU A 44 1.78 -26.36 1.13
N TYR A 45 1.66 -25.05 0.95
CA TYR A 45 2.14 -24.04 1.88
C TYR A 45 1.08 -22.93 2.10
N PRO A 46 -0.10 -23.28 2.65
CA PRO A 46 -1.23 -22.35 2.78
C PRO A 46 -0.92 -21.15 3.69
N LYS A 47 0.05 -21.26 4.60
CA LYS A 47 0.49 -20.13 5.44
C LYS A 47 1.22 -19.03 4.66
N LEU A 48 1.89 -19.38 3.56
CA LEU A 48 2.68 -18.44 2.75
C LEU A 48 1.88 -17.95 1.53
N PHE A 49 1.13 -18.85 0.89
CA PHE A 49 0.44 -18.59 -0.39
C PHE A 49 -1.10 -18.51 -0.24
N GLY A 50 -1.62 -18.55 0.98
CA GLY A 50 -3.06 -18.63 1.26
C GLY A 50 -3.79 -17.29 1.39
N ALA A 51 -4.71 -17.21 2.36
CA ALA A 51 -5.53 -16.03 2.58
C ALA A 51 -4.72 -14.81 3.09
N ARG A 52 -3.58 -15.04 3.72
CA ARG A 52 -2.62 -14.01 4.10
C ARG A 52 -1.27 -14.38 3.49
N PHE A 53 -0.66 -13.44 2.78
CA PHE A 53 0.67 -13.65 2.23
C PHE A 53 1.71 -13.20 3.24
N LEU A 54 2.87 -13.86 3.22
CA LEU A 54 4.01 -13.54 4.07
C LEU A 54 5.24 -13.29 3.20
N PRO A 55 6.14 -12.37 3.57
CA PRO A 55 7.40 -12.20 2.85
C PRO A 55 8.19 -13.52 2.85
N LEU A 56 8.68 -13.94 1.69
CA LEU A 56 9.38 -15.22 1.57
C LEU A 56 10.85 -15.08 1.97
N LYS A 57 11.39 -16.13 2.62
CA LYS A 57 12.82 -16.30 2.90
C LYS A 57 13.66 -16.20 1.63
N LEU A 58 14.86 -15.64 1.72
CA LEU A 58 15.83 -15.68 0.62
C LEU A 58 16.23 -17.14 0.31
N GLY A 59 16.27 -17.50 -0.97
CA GLY A 59 16.54 -18.88 -1.40
C GLY A 59 15.34 -19.82 -1.35
N VAL A 60 14.12 -19.34 -1.06
CA VAL A 60 12.89 -20.16 -1.03
C VAL A 60 12.66 -20.96 -2.32
N PHE A 61 13.12 -20.46 -3.47
CA PHE A 61 13.01 -21.16 -4.74
C PHE A 61 13.72 -22.52 -4.70
N GLU A 62 14.97 -22.55 -4.24
CA GLU A 62 15.75 -23.80 -4.17
C GLU A 62 15.17 -24.75 -3.12
N GLU A 63 14.68 -24.21 -1.98
CA GLU A 63 14.01 -25.02 -0.96
C GLU A 63 12.73 -25.68 -1.49
N LEU A 64 11.95 -24.96 -2.32
CA LEU A 64 10.75 -25.48 -2.94
C LEU A 64 11.07 -26.59 -3.96
N ILE A 65 12.08 -26.38 -4.81
CA ILE A 65 12.52 -27.39 -5.79
C ILE A 65 13.05 -28.63 -5.08
N ALA A 66 13.89 -28.48 -4.06
CA ALA A 66 14.43 -29.60 -3.28
C ALA A 66 13.35 -30.38 -2.54
N ALA A 67 12.31 -29.69 -2.03
CA ALA A 67 11.23 -30.34 -1.30
C ALA A 67 10.22 -31.06 -2.21
N HIS A 68 10.04 -30.60 -3.46
CA HIS A 68 9.01 -31.12 -4.37
C HIS A 68 9.50 -31.26 -5.83
N PRO A 69 10.59 -32.01 -6.10
CA PRO A 69 11.22 -32.05 -7.43
C PRO A 69 10.29 -32.61 -8.52
N ASP A 70 9.42 -33.57 -8.17
CA ASP A 70 8.50 -34.19 -9.13
C ASP A 70 7.23 -33.36 -9.38
N ARG A 71 6.92 -32.39 -8.50
CA ARG A 71 5.70 -31.57 -8.58
C ARG A 71 5.97 -30.15 -9.06
N LEU A 72 7.18 -29.63 -8.85
CA LEU A 72 7.55 -28.25 -9.15
C LEU A 72 8.67 -28.23 -10.20
N LYS A 73 8.31 -27.91 -11.44
CA LYS A 73 9.29 -27.66 -12.50
C LYS A 73 9.94 -26.28 -12.29
N PRO A 74 11.28 -26.16 -12.37
CA PRO A 74 12.00 -24.90 -12.12
C PRO A 74 11.44 -23.68 -12.86
N GLU A 75 11.20 -23.79 -14.17
CA GLU A 75 10.72 -22.66 -14.99
C GLU A 75 9.30 -22.22 -14.60
N GLU A 76 8.40 -23.18 -14.37
CA GLU A 76 7.03 -22.88 -13.97
C GLU A 76 6.96 -22.30 -12.55
N LEU A 77 7.80 -22.79 -11.65
CA LEU A 77 7.93 -22.24 -10.30
C LEU A 77 8.46 -20.81 -10.33
N LYS A 78 9.48 -20.54 -11.14
CA LYS A 78 10.04 -19.19 -11.31
C LYS A 78 8.99 -18.21 -11.82
N ALA A 79 8.20 -18.61 -12.82
CA ALA A 79 7.09 -17.81 -13.32
C ALA A 79 6.02 -17.57 -12.22
N ALA A 80 5.61 -18.61 -11.51
CA ALA A 80 4.64 -18.53 -10.43
C ALA A 80 5.09 -17.57 -9.31
N LEU A 81 6.32 -17.72 -8.82
CA LEU A 81 6.89 -16.83 -7.80
C LEU A 81 6.99 -15.40 -8.33
N GLY A 82 7.33 -15.19 -9.60
CA GLY A 82 7.31 -13.88 -10.24
C GLY A 82 5.93 -13.21 -10.22
N PHE A 83 4.86 -13.97 -10.46
CA PHE A 83 3.49 -13.45 -10.30
C PHE A 83 3.14 -13.16 -8.85
N HIS A 84 3.52 -14.04 -7.93
CA HIS A 84 3.22 -13.90 -6.50
C HIS A 84 3.89 -12.65 -5.93
N THR A 85 5.20 -12.50 -6.10
CA THR A 85 5.99 -11.41 -5.50
C THR A 85 5.70 -10.03 -6.07
N ARG A 86 5.07 -9.96 -7.25
CA ARG A 86 4.62 -8.71 -7.88
C ARG A 86 3.17 -8.36 -7.56
N SER A 87 2.42 -9.25 -6.92
CA SER A 87 1.01 -9.03 -6.57
C SER A 87 0.86 -7.98 -5.46
N ASN A 88 -0.24 -7.21 -5.48
CA ASN A 88 -0.50 -6.20 -4.44
C ASN A 88 -0.54 -6.83 -3.04
N ARG A 89 -1.16 -8.02 -2.89
CA ARG A 89 -1.25 -8.72 -1.60
C ARG A 89 0.13 -9.08 -1.03
N TYR A 90 1.07 -9.44 -1.89
CA TYR A 90 2.44 -9.72 -1.46
C TYR A 90 3.17 -8.43 -1.07
N LEU A 91 3.03 -7.38 -1.88
CA LEU A 91 3.61 -6.08 -1.60
C LEU A 91 3.05 -5.50 -0.28
N GLU A 92 1.77 -5.65 0.01
CA GLU A 92 1.15 -5.25 1.28
C GLU A 92 1.78 -6.00 2.47
N ALA A 93 2.08 -7.29 2.32
CA ALA A 93 2.78 -8.06 3.36
C ALA A 93 4.20 -7.54 3.60
N VAL A 94 4.93 -7.17 2.55
CA VAL A 94 6.27 -6.57 2.65
C VAL A 94 6.21 -5.18 3.28
N ALA A 95 5.27 -4.33 2.86
CA ALA A 95 5.07 -2.98 3.39
C ALA A 95 4.72 -2.98 4.90
N SER A 96 4.02 -4.01 5.37
CA SER A 96 3.71 -4.16 6.80
C SER A 96 4.94 -4.39 7.69
N GLY A 97 6.11 -4.64 7.10
CA GLY A 97 7.37 -4.83 7.82
C GLY A 97 7.47 -6.17 8.55
N LEU A 98 6.65 -7.16 8.18
CA LEU A 98 6.79 -8.52 8.68
C LEU A 98 8.16 -9.10 8.30
N PRO A 99 8.74 -9.98 9.14
CA PRO A 99 9.94 -10.72 8.75
C PRO A 99 9.64 -11.63 7.56
N ARG A 100 10.69 -12.10 6.90
CA ARG A 100 10.60 -13.19 5.96
C ARG A 100 10.36 -14.51 6.68
N HIS A 101 9.64 -15.41 6.02
CA HIS A 101 9.21 -16.68 6.57
C HIS A 101 9.75 -17.85 5.76
N ASP A 102 10.15 -18.91 6.45
CA ASP A 102 10.51 -20.20 5.85
C ASP A 102 9.26 -20.97 5.35
N LEU A 103 9.48 -22.12 4.72
CA LEU A 103 8.40 -22.98 4.21
C LEU A 103 7.43 -23.47 5.28
N GLN A 104 7.86 -23.53 6.55
CA GLN A 104 7.00 -23.90 7.67
C GLN A 104 6.20 -22.71 8.22
N GLY A 105 6.43 -21.51 7.66
CA GLY A 105 5.79 -20.27 8.06
C GLY A 105 6.37 -19.69 9.35
N ARG A 106 7.63 -20.01 9.68
CA ARG A 106 8.33 -19.42 10.83
C ARG A 106 9.11 -18.19 10.39
N PRO A 107 9.14 -17.11 11.19
CA PRO A 107 9.94 -15.94 10.89
C PRO A 107 11.43 -16.28 10.98
N VAL A 108 12.23 -15.82 10.02
CA VAL A 108 13.66 -16.17 9.95
C VAL A 108 14.59 -14.96 9.84
N GLU A 109 14.23 -13.95 9.05
CA GLU A 109 15.08 -12.76 8.83
C GLU A 109 14.21 -11.51 8.63
N PRO A 110 14.64 -10.32 9.08
CA PRO A 110 13.90 -9.10 8.80
C PRO A 110 13.92 -8.78 7.31
N VAL A 111 12.83 -8.19 6.80
CA VAL A 111 12.85 -7.56 5.48
C VAL A 111 13.68 -6.28 5.60
N ALA A 112 14.66 -6.10 4.71
CA ALA A 112 15.49 -4.91 4.69
C ALA A 112 14.64 -3.62 4.57
N PRO A 113 14.98 -2.54 5.32
CA PRO A 113 14.23 -1.29 5.28
C PRO A 113 14.00 -0.73 3.86
N GLU A 114 14.97 -0.90 2.95
CA GLU A 114 14.86 -0.54 1.54
C GLU A 114 13.67 -1.20 0.85
N HIS A 115 13.52 -2.51 1.04
CA HIS A 115 12.45 -3.25 0.41
C HIS A 115 11.08 -2.82 0.95
N VAL A 116 10.99 -2.55 2.25
CA VAL A 116 9.76 -2.02 2.86
C VAL A 116 9.43 -0.64 2.27
N HIS A 117 10.39 0.29 2.30
CA HIS A 117 10.23 1.65 1.80
C HIS A 117 9.78 1.68 0.33
N HIS A 118 10.52 1.01 -0.55
CA HIS A 118 10.20 0.98 -1.97
C HIS A 118 8.85 0.31 -2.25
N THR A 119 8.47 -0.68 -1.46
CA THR A 119 7.18 -1.35 -1.63
C THR A 119 6.01 -0.44 -1.25
N ILE A 120 6.14 0.36 -0.19
CA ILE A 120 5.13 1.35 0.19
C ILE A 120 4.93 2.36 -0.94
N LEU A 121 6.02 2.89 -1.48
CA LEU A 121 5.96 3.84 -2.60
C LEU A 121 5.35 3.21 -3.86
N GLU A 122 5.70 1.95 -4.18
CA GLU A 122 5.14 1.23 -5.32
C GLU A 122 3.63 0.99 -5.19
N LEU A 123 3.14 0.65 -3.99
CA LEU A 123 1.71 0.49 -3.72
C LEU A 123 0.95 1.79 -3.92
N ALA A 124 1.45 2.92 -3.41
CA ALA A 124 0.88 4.24 -3.64
C ALA A 124 0.86 4.59 -5.13
N ARG A 125 2.00 4.39 -5.82
CA ARG A 125 2.16 4.66 -7.24
C ARG A 125 1.16 3.88 -8.10
N ARG A 126 0.90 2.61 -7.78
CA ARG A 126 -0.09 1.77 -8.48
C ARG A 126 -1.54 2.27 -8.34
N LYS A 127 -1.81 3.14 -7.36
CA LYS A 127 -3.13 3.71 -7.09
C LYS A 127 -3.25 5.16 -7.58
N SER A 128 -2.17 5.79 -8.03
CA SER A 128 -2.22 7.13 -8.60
C SER A 128 -3.08 7.16 -9.86
N GLY A 129 -3.88 8.23 -10.01
CA GLY A 129 -4.86 8.39 -11.09
C GLY A 129 -6.12 7.52 -10.94
N THR A 130 -6.31 6.86 -9.80
CA THR A 130 -7.52 6.10 -9.48
C THR A 130 -8.35 6.82 -8.40
N PRO A 131 -9.66 6.54 -8.26
CA PRO A 131 -10.46 7.09 -7.16
C PRO A 131 -9.96 6.73 -5.75
N GLN A 132 -9.03 5.77 -5.62
CA GLN A 132 -8.45 5.35 -4.35
C GLN A 132 -7.09 6.01 -4.07
N GLU A 133 -6.65 6.98 -4.87
CA GLU A 133 -5.35 7.64 -4.73
C GLU A 133 -5.17 8.30 -3.35
N GLU A 134 -6.16 9.05 -2.88
CA GLU A 134 -6.10 9.74 -1.59
C GLU A 134 -5.96 8.76 -0.43
N ALA A 135 -6.83 7.74 -0.36
CA ALA A 135 -6.74 6.69 0.65
C ALA A 135 -5.43 5.90 0.58
N ALA A 136 -4.89 5.67 -0.63
CA ALA A 136 -3.60 5.00 -0.80
C ALA A 136 -2.44 5.88 -0.32
N ARG A 137 -2.53 7.19 -0.52
CA ARG A 137 -1.55 8.18 -0.05
C ARG A 137 -1.55 8.27 1.47
N GLU A 138 -2.72 8.39 2.11
CA GLU A 138 -2.86 8.36 3.57
C GLU A 138 -2.26 7.08 4.16
N ARG A 139 -2.59 5.93 3.56
CA ARG A 139 -2.04 4.65 3.98
C ARG A 139 -0.52 4.59 3.82
N ALA A 140 0.01 5.10 2.71
CA ALA A 140 1.45 5.13 2.47
C ALA A 140 2.19 6.01 3.49
N VAL A 141 1.63 7.17 3.84
CA VAL A 141 2.19 8.02 4.90
C VAL A 141 2.21 7.28 6.24
N ALA A 142 1.11 6.63 6.62
CA ALA A 142 1.04 5.84 7.86
C ALA A 142 2.04 4.67 7.87
N ASP A 143 2.14 3.93 6.76
CA ASP A 143 3.08 2.82 6.63
C ASP A 143 4.55 3.30 6.64
N LEU A 144 4.85 4.47 6.05
CA LEU A 144 6.18 5.10 6.11
C LEU A 144 6.55 5.53 7.53
N VAL A 145 5.62 6.16 8.26
CA VAL A 145 5.83 6.50 9.69
C VAL A 145 6.23 5.26 10.47
N ALA A 146 5.48 4.16 10.31
CA ALA A 146 5.78 2.90 10.99
C ALA A 146 7.10 2.27 10.51
N ALA A 147 7.45 2.41 9.23
CA ALA A 147 8.72 1.92 8.70
C ALA A 147 9.93 2.71 9.25
N ILE A 148 9.81 4.03 9.38
CA ILE A 148 10.84 4.90 9.98
C ILE A 148 11.07 4.49 11.44
N GLU A 149 10.01 4.37 12.23
CA GLU A 149 10.07 3.94 13.63
C GLU A 149 10.74 2.56 13.77
N ARG A 150 10.33 1.57 12.95
CA ARG A 150 10.93 0.22 12.96
C ARG A 150 12.39 0.17 12.52
N SER A 151 12.82 1.10 11.67
CA SER A 151 14.19 1.10 11.12
C SER A 151 15.26 1.43 12.16
N GLY A 152 14.88 2.16 13.23
CA GLY A 152 15.82 2.65 14.24
C GLY A 152 16.78 3.75 13.75
N LEU A 153 16.68 4.21 12.50
CA LEU A 153 17.61 5.19 11.89
C LEU A 153 17.37 6.64 12.35
N GLY A 154 16.28 6.91 13.07
CA GLY A 154 15.84 8.27 13.38
C GLY A 154 15.44 9.06 12.12
N ARG A 155 15.09 10.34 12.29
CA ARG A 155 14.57 11.17 11.19
C ARG A 155 15.62 11.43 10.11
N ASP A 156 16.80 11.89 10.53
CA ASP A 156 17.82 12.38 9.61
C ASP A 156 18.55 11.22 8.92
N GLY A 157 18.86 10.14 9.65
CA GLY A 157 19.46 8.93 9.07
C GLY A 157 18.55 8.23 8.06
N TYR A 158 17.23 8.23 8.30
CA TYR A 158 16.28 7.72 7.31
C TYR A 158 16.25 8.60 6.05
N ARG A 159 16.32 9.93 6.20
CA ARG A 159 16.31 10.87 5.08
C ARG A 159 17.58 10.77 4.23
N GLU A 160 18.75 10.60 4.85
CA GLU A 160 20.00 10.36 4.14
C GLU A 160 19.93 9.08 3.29
N ARG A 161 19.34 8.02 3.83
CA ARG A 161 19.23 6.73 3.14
C ARG A 161 18.20 6.71 2.01
N PHE A 162 17.09 7.46 2.14
CA PHE A 162 15.93 7.36 1.24
C PHE A 162 15.53 8.66 0.52
N GLY A 163 16.20 9.78 0.80
CA GLY A 163 15.86 11.12 0.30
C GLY A 163 16.24 11.41 -1.15
N GLY A 164 16.94 10.51 -1.85
CA GLY A 164 17.39 10.70 -3.24
C GLY A 164 16.44 10.22 -4.34
N GLY A 165 15.21 9.81 -3.99
CA GLY A 165 14.23 9.21 -4.92
C GLY A 165 13.39 10.21 -5.74
N HIS A 166 12.43 9.69 -6.52
CA HIS A 166 11.49 10.49 -7.32
C HIS A 166 10.64 11.46 -6.49
N GLU A 167 10.22 12.58 -7.09
CA GLU A 167 9.48 13.68 -6.46
C GLU A 167 8.22 13.22 -5.69
N ALA A 168 7.35 12.41 -6.31
CA ALA A 168 6.15 11.89 -5.63
C ALA A 168 6.48 11.02 -4.40
N GLY A 169 7.60 10.28 -4.46
CA GLY A 169 8.08 9.49 -3.32
C GLY A 169 8.66 10.38 -2.22
N GLN A 170 9.35 11.47 -2.58
CA GLN A 170 9.85 12.45 -1.62
C GLN A 170 8.71 13.18 -0.91
N SER A 171 7.64 13.56 -1.63
CA SER A 171 6.47 14.19 -1.02
C SER A 171 5.85 13.32 0.08
N LEU A 172 5.63 12.03 -0.21
CA LEU A 172 5.13 11.05 0.77
C LEU A 172 6.07 10.92 1.99
N LEU A 173 7.38 10.93 1.76
CA LEU A 173 8.37 10.86 2.83
C LEU A 173 8.35 12.12 3.69
N ASP A 174 8.30 13.30 3.09
CA ASP A 174 8.25 14.58 3.78
C ASP A 174 7.01 14.70 4.66
N GLU A 175 5.88 14.20 4.21
CA GLU A 175 4.66 14.15 4.99
C GLU A 175 4.75 13.18 6.17
N ALA A 176 5.31 11.98 5.96
CA ALA A 176 5.57 11.05 7.06
C ALA A 176 6.49 11.68 8.12
N MET A 177 7.51 12.43 7.69
CA MET A 177 8.39 13.17 8.58
C MET A 177 7.69 14.31 9.31
N ALA A 178 6.75 15.00 8.66
CA ALA A 178 5.92 16.02 9.30
C ALA A 178 5.02 15.41 10.38
N VAL A 179 4.40 14.26 10.11
CA VAL A 179 3.60 13.52 11.10
C VAL A 179 4.45 13.13 12.32
N LEU A 180 5.65 12.59 12.09
CA LEU A 180 6.58 12.27 13.18
C LEU A 180 6.99 13.51 13.96
N GLY A 181 7.27 14.63 13.28
CA GLY A 181 7.59 15.90 13.92
C GLY A 181 6.45 16.43 14.80
N GLN A 182 5.21 16.37 14.31
CA GLN A 182 4.02 16.77 15.08
C GLN A 182 3.82 15.90 16.32
N LYS A 183 4.03 14.57 16.20
CA LYS A 183 3.97 13.64 17.34
C LYS A 183 5.03 13.99 18.39
N ALA A 184 6.27 14.21 17.98
CA ALA A 184 7.37 14.57 18.88
C ALA A 184 7.11 15.92 19.59
N ALA A 185 6.70 16.95 18.84
CA ALA A 185 6.37 18.25 19.42
C ALA A 185 5.20 18.19 20.41
N ARG A 186 4.17 17.38 20.13
CA ARG A 186 3.05 17.15 21.05
C ARG A 186 3.52 16.48 22.34
N GLN A 187 4.35 15.45 22.24
CA GLN A 187 4.90 14.77 23.41
C GLN A 187 5.76 15.70 24.26
N GLU A 188 6.63 16.49 23.64
CA GLU A 188 7.48 17.45 24.35
C GLU A 188 6.65 18.54 25.04
N ALA A 189 5.65 19.11 24.34
CA ALA A 189 4.75 20.10 24.94
C ALA A 189 3.99 19.51 26.14
N LEU A 190 3.54 18.25 26.05
CA LEU A 190 2.83 17.57 27.12
C LEU A 190 3.75 17.28 28.31
N GLN A 191 5.00 16.89 28.06
CA GLN A 191 6.02 16.68 29.09
C GLN A 191 6.36 17.99 29.81
N ARG A 192 6.58 19.08 29.08
CA ARG A 192 6.83 20.41 29.68
C ARG A 192 5.63 20.87 30.51
N ALA A 193 4.41 20.65 30.03
CA ALA A 193 3.19 20.97 30.78
C ALA A 193 3.09 20.13 32.08
N PHE A 194 3.43 18.84 32.03
CA PHE A 194 3.46 17.99 33.20
C PHE A 194 4.47 18.49 34.24
N GLN A 195 5.72 18.70 33.83
CA GLN A 195 6.79 19.20 34.71
C GLN A 195 6.44 20.57 35.31
N ALA A 196 5.92 21.50 34.51
CA ALA A 196 5.54 22.83 34.98
C ALA A 196 4.33 22.79 35.93
N SER A 197 3.45 21.79 35.81
CA SER A 197 2.25 21.68 36.65
C SER A 197 2.55 21.29 38.09
N GLY A 198 3.67 20.60 38.36
CA GLY A 198 4.00 20.04 39.67
C GLY A 198 3.01 18.99 40.20
N LYS A 199 2.09 18.51 39.35
CA LYS A 199 1.04 17.55 39.72
C LYS A 199 1.57 16.12 39.74
N SER A 200 0.88 15.25 40.48
CA SER A 200 1.07 13.81 40.31
C SER A 200 0.60 13.37 38.92
N VAL A 201 1.06 12.18 38.51
CA VAL A 201 0.69 11.55 37.24
C VAL A 201 -0.82 11.43 37.13
N GLU A 202 -1.50 11.00 38.19
CA GLU A 202 -2.95 10.78 38.23
C GLU A 202 -3.72 12.08 38.06
N ALA A 203 -3.32 13.13 38.80
CA ALA A 203 -3.99 14.43 38.76
C ALA A 203 -3.79 15.15 37.42
N PHE A 204 -2.63 14.96 36.79
CA PHE A 204 -2.37 15.50 35.45
C PHE A 204 -3.14 14.71 34.37
N ALA A 205 -3.18 13.38 34.49
CA ALA A 205 -3.93 12.52 33.57
C ALA A 205 -5.42 12.86 33.58
N GLU A 206 -6.02 13.01 34.77
CA GLU A 206 -7.43 13.41 34.91
C GLU A 206 -7.71 14.78 34.25
N MET A 207 -6.84 15.76 34.47
CA MET A 207 -7.01 17.11 33.91
C MET A 207 -7.08 17.15 32.37
N TYR A 208 -6.28 16.31 31.71
CA TYR A 208 -6.20 16.28 30.25
C TYR A 208 -6.97 15.11 29.63
N GLY A 209 -7.70 14.32 30.44
CA GLY A 209 -8.41 13.12 29.99
C GLY A 209 -7.48 12.06 29.38
N LEU A 210 -6.26 11.94 29.92
CA LEU A 210 -5.24 11.00 29.45
C LEU A 210 -5.23 9.72 30.29
N ASP A 211 -4.64 8.65 29.75
CA ASP A 211 -4.34 7.46 30.55
C ASP A 211 -3.14 7.77 31.49
N PRO A 212 -3.24 7.50 32.80
CA PRO A 212 -2.13 7.69 33.74
C PRO A 212 -0.83 6.98 33.31
N ARG A 213 -0.92 5.85 32.61
CA ARG A 213 0.25 5.12 32.09
C ARG A 213 0.96 5.92 31.00
N ASP A 214 0.25 6.71 30.22
CA ASP A 214 0.86 7.55 29.18
C ASP A 214 1.53 8.78 29.79
N VAL A 215 0.94 9.36 30.84
CA VAL A 215 1.57 10.44 31.61
C VAL A 215 2.81 9.94 32.37
N ALA A 216 2.77 8.72 32.92
CA ALA A 216 3.92 8.11 33.60
C ALA A 216 5.14 7.98 32.67
N LYS A 217 4.95 7.71 31.38
CA LYS A 217 6.02 7.66 30.37
C LYS A 217 6.63 9.02 30.04
N LEU A 218 5.93 10.12 30.35
CA LEU A 218 6.46 11.48 30.20
C LEU A 218 7.32 11.89 31.41
N ALA A 219 7.14 11.22 32.54
CA ALA A 219 7.87 11.46 33.78
C ALA A 219 9.21 10.70 33.87
N SER A 220 9.39 9.66 33.05
CA SER A 220 10.64 8.89 32.89
C SER A 220 11.59 9.55 31.90
#